data_AF-A0A7C7EYC4-F1
#
_entry.id   AF-A0A7C7EYC4-F1
#
_cell.length_a   1.000
_cell.length_b   1.000
_cell.length_c   1.000
_cell.angle_alpha   90.00
_cell.angle_beta   90.00
_cell.angle_gamma   90.00
#
_symmetry.space_group_name_H-M   'P 1'
#
loop_
_entity.id
_entity.type
_entity.pdbx_description
1 polymer ?
#
loop_
_entity_poly.entity_id
_entity_poly.type
_entity_poly.pdbx_seq_one_letter_code
_entity_poly.pdbx_strand_id
1 'polypeptide(L)'
;MKVWDFLKTFLLPVHMVKYKSMNLAIAIGIFVISAFLLGLPVSQNRVINENDIRNNYNYRVLEQIPDEPQINNVIAELVRKELAVVDGRELKSSVMGEVGYYINQIEFEADGVRKVLVFVIDLFDVEKVYLDQEEVFFNPLKRFTVDEFPYVENVEYYLLMLSSDALYFQAHPWGTDRLNKTHQGRVLKTVSNKIYYQNNIPDFRFTIDNPTENGYQIGGYILEQLIIGNANAIKLKSFSLAFLIGLFFTLITVIILWVFFRKNGIMKKFKEYYNIAAIASLPITLVFFILLWFFPVLLNIYIYVFSLFYLVCLAAINNTEDLV
;
A
#
# COMPACT_ATOMS: atom_id res chain seq x y z
N MET A 1 16.10 -37.20 -7.20
CA MET A 1 17.24 -36.40 -7.71
C MET A 1 17.99 -35.88 -6.49
N LYS A 2 19.32 -36.07 -6.40
CA LYS A 2 20.09 -35.60 -5.23
C LYS A 2 20.17 -34.07 -5.28
N VAL A 3 20.01 -33.37 -4.14
CA VAL A 3 20.04 -31.90 -4.04
C VAL A 3 21.28 -31.29 -4.71
N TRP A 4 22.41 -31.99 -4.65
CA TRP A 4 23.66 -31.58 -5.28
C TRP A 4 23.58 -31.48 -6.81
N ASP A 5 22.84 -32.38 -7.47
CA ASP A 5 22.68 -32.38 -8.93
C ASP A 5 21.72 -31.28 -9.41
N PHE A 6 20.90 -30.74 -8.50
CA PHE A 6 20.11 -29.54 -8.74
C PHE A 6 20.98 -28.29 -8.64
N LEU A 7 21.77 -28.16 -7.56
CA LEU A 7 22.66 -27.01 -7.34
C LEU A 7 23.70 -26.85 -8.46
N LYS A 8 24.25 -27.95 -8.98
CA LYS A 8 25.15 -27.93 -10.14
C LYS A 8 24.56 -27.25 -11.37
N THR A 9 23.23 -27.31 -11.56
CA THR A 9 22.60 -26.66 -12.72
C THR A 9 22.63 -25.15 -12.66
N PHE A 10 22.80 -24.55 -11.47
CA PHE A 10 22.95 -23.10 -11.33
C PHE A 10 24.34 -22.60 -11.73
N LEU A 11 25.36 -23.47 -11.63
CA LEU A 11 26.74 -23.15 -12.02
C LEU A 11 27.04 -23.48 -13.48
N LEU A 12 26.38 -24.51 -14.03
CA LEU A 12 26.58 -24.97 -15.40
C LEU A 12 25.24 -24.93 -16.16
N PRO A 13 24.91 -23.80 -16.84
CA PRO A 13 23.62 -23.60 -17.48
C PRO A 13 23.24 -24.67 -18.52
N VAL A 14 24.23 -25.33 -19.13
CA VAL A 14 24.04 -26.46 -20.06
C VAL A 14 23.17 -27.56 -19.44
N HIS A 15 23.34 -27.84 -18.16
CA HIS A 15 22.57 -28.88 -17.46
C HIS A 15 21.11 -28.48 -17.18
N MET A 16 20.73 -27.22 -17.39
CA MET A 16 19.34 -26.78 -17.27
C MET A 16 18.46 -27.35 -18.38
N VAL A 17 19.02 -27.79 -19.51
CA VAL A 17 18.28 -28.33 -20.67
C VAL A 17 17.33 -29.48 -20.29
N LYS A 18 17.65 -30.25 -19.25
CA LYS A 18 16.80 -31.35 -18.74
C LYS A 18 15.44 -30.86 -18.24
N TYR A 19 15.32 -29.58 -17.86
CA TYR A 19 14.07 -28.97 -17.39
C TYR A 19 13.19 -28.44 -18.53
N LYS A 20 13.62 -28.50 -19.80
CA LYS A 20 12.82 -28.00 -20.94
C LYS A 20 11.45 -28.67 -21.02
N SER A 21 11.34 -29.93 -20.60
CA SER A 21 10.11 -30.74 -20.62
C SER A 21 9.24 -30.60 -19.36
N MET A 22 9.68 -29.83 -18.35
CA MET A 22 8.97 -29.62 -17.09
C MET A 22 7.50 -29.19 -17.32
N ASN A 23 6.61 -29.51 -16.38
CA ASN A 23 5.23 -29.03 -16.45
C ASN A 23 5.20 -27.49 -16.37
N LEU A 24 4.46 -26.85 -17.28
CA LEU A 24 4.34 -25.40 -17.33
C LEU A 24 3.79 -24.80 -16.02
N ALA A 25 2.89 -25.53 -15.34
CA ALA A 25 2.36 -25.12 -14.05
C ALA A 25 3.45 -24.94 -12.99
N ILE A 26 4.50 -25.78 -13.01
CA ILE A 26 5.64 -25.65 -12.09
C ILE A 26 6.42 -24.37 -12.39
N ALA A 27 6.64 -24.04 -13.66
CA ALA A 27 7.33 -22.80 -14.05
C ALA A 27 6.55 -21.56 -13.60
N ILE A 28 5.22 -21.55 -13.78
CA ILE A 28 4.35 -20.48 -13.28
C ILE A 28 4.47 -20.38 -11.76
N GLY A 29 4.40 -21.51 -11.04
CA GLY A 29 4.57 -21.55 -9.59
C GLY A 29 5.90 -20.95 -9.12
N ILE A 30 7.01 -21.25 -9.81
CA ILE A 30 8.32 -20.68 -9.49
C ILE A 30 8.32 -19.15 -9.61
N PHE A 31 7.75 -18.59 -10.67
CA PHE A 31 7.70 -17.13 -10.84
C PHE A 31 6.78 -16.47 -9.82
N VAL A 32 5.63 -17.07 -9.52
CA VAL A 32 4.71 -16.56 -8.48
C VAL A 32 5.43 -16.55 -7.13
N ILE A 33 6.04 -17.66 -6.71
CA ILE A 33 6.78 -17.74 -5.44
C ILE A 33 7.94 -16.74 -5.43
N SER A 34 8.68 -16.62 -6.54
CA SER A 34 9.79 -15.67 -6.65
C SER A 34 9.31 -14.21 -6.48
N ALA A 35 8.20 -13.84 -7.11
CA ALA A 35 7.62 -12.51 -6.96
C ALA A 35 7.23 -12.21 -5.50
N PHE A 36 6.58 -13.16 -4.82
CA PHE A 36 6.26 -13.01 -3.40
C PHE A 36 7.52 -12.88 -2.53
N LEU A 37 8.55 -13.69 -2.78
CA LEU A 37 9.82 -13.61 -2.05
C LEU A 37 10.47 -12.24 -2.22
N LEU A 38 10.52 -11.69 -3.44
CA LEU A 38 11.09 -10.36 -3.71
C LEU A 38 10.26 -9.24 -3.08
N GLY A 39 8.93 -9.40 -3.00
CA GLY A 39 8.03 -8.41 -2.40
C GLY A 39 8.23 -8.23 -0.89
N LEU A 40 8.60 -9.29 -0.17
CA LEU A 40 8.80 -9.26 1.29
C LEU A 40 9.81 -8.19 1.76
N PRO A 41 11.10 -8.24 1.38
CA PRO A 41 12.08 -7.27 1.87
C PRO A 41 11.79 -5.84 1.42
N VAL A 42 11.21 -5.66 0.22
CA VAL A 42 10.83 -4.35 -0.31
C VAL A 42 9.69 -3.74 0.50
N SER A 43 8.68 -4.54 0.83
CA SER A 43 7.55 -4.09 1.65
C SER A 43 7.99 -3.68 3.05
N GLN A 44 8.81 -4.48 3.72
CA GLN A 44 9.25 -4.19 5.09
C GLN A 44 10.13 -2.94 5.15
N ASN A 45 11.09 -2.81 4.23
CA ASN A 45 11.92 -1.61 4.18
C ASN A 45 11.12 -0.35 3.87
N ARG A 46 10.12 -0.41 2.98
CA ARG A 46 9.27 0.76 2.72
C ARG A 46 8.44 1.14 3.92
N VAL A 47 7.88 0.17 4.65
CA VAL A 47 7.16 0.45 5.90
C VAL A 47 8.07 1.11 6.95
N ILE A 48 9.32 0.68 7.07
CA ILE A 48 10.29 1.28 8.02
C ILE A 48 10.73 2.69 7.60
N ASN A 49 10.92 2.92 6.29
CA ASN A 49 11.44 4.18 5.76
C ASN A 49 10.35 5.22 5.46
N GLU A 50 9.09 4.81 5.37
CA GLU A 50 7.99 5.76 5.21
C GLU A 50 7.84 6.52 6.53
N ASN A 51 8.02 7.86 6.46
CA ASN A 51 8.04 8.76 7.61
C ASN A 51 7.04 8.31 8.66
N ASP A 52 7.54 8.02 9.87
CA ASP A 52 6.71 7.52 10.95
C ASP A 52 5.53 8.48 11.19
N ILE A 53 4.34 8.02 10.82
CA ILE A 53 3.08 8.76 10.95
C ILE A 53 2.90 9.22 12.39
N ARG A 54 3.35 8.41 13.37
CA ARG A 54 3.29 8.76 14.79
C ARG A 54 4.17 9.95 15.15
N ASN A 55 5.37 10.03 14.56
CA ASN A 55 6.31 11.12 14.83
C ASN A 55 6.03 12.39 14.03
N ASN A 56 5.15 12.31 13.01
CA ASN A 56 4.82 13.44 12.17
C ASN A 56 3.90 14.43 12.90
N TYR A 57 4.32 15.71 12.94
CA TYR A 57 3.58 16.82 13.57
C TYR A 57 2.09 16.84 13.24
N ASN A 58 1.77 16.62 11.96
CA ASN A 58 0.43 16.77 11.44
C ASN A 58 -0.55 15.78 12.06
N TYR A 59 -0.08 14.63 12.52
CA TYR A 59 -0.92 13.62 13.16
C TYR A 59 -0.98 13.76 14.68
N ARG A 60 -0.08 14.56 15.29
CA ARG A 60 -0.06 14.76 16.75
C ARG A 60 -1.35 15.33 17.31
N VAL A 61 -2.15 16.04 16.52
CA VAL A 61 -3.49 16.51 16.93
C VAL A 61 -4.35 15.37 17.48
N LEU A 62 -4.21 14.15 16.94
CA LEU A 62 -4.97 12.98 17.38
C LEU A 62 -4.50 12.46 18.75
N GLU A 63 -3.23 12.64 19.11
CA GLU A 63 -2.70 12.27 20.43
C GLU A 63 -2.91 13.38 21.47
N GLN A 64 -3.25 14.60 21.03
CA GLN A 64 -3.38 15.79 21.87
C GLN A 64 -4.81 16.08 22.33
N ILE A 65 -5.80 15.26 21.95
CA ILE A 65 -7.19 15.44 22.38
C ILE A 65 -7.24 15.37 23.91
N PRO A 66 -7.66 16.42 24.62
CA PRO A 66 -7.64 16.43 26.07
C PRO A 66 -8.82 15.65 26.66
N ASP A 67 -8.63 15.14 27.88
CA ASP A 67 -9.68 14.48 28.66
C ASP A 67 -10.61 15.52 29.28
N GLU A 68 -11.59 15.96 28.48
CA GLU A 68 -12.60 16.93 28.89
C GLU A 68 -14.02 16.38 28.69
N PRO A 69 -14.96 16.60 29.63
CA PRO A 69 -16.32 16.08 29.51
C PRO A 69 -17.05 16.50 28.23
N GLN A 70 -16.83 17.74 27.77
CA GLN A 70 -17.45 18.26 26.54
C GLN A 70 -16.96 17.49 25.30
N ILE A 71 -15.66 17.19 25.24
CA ILE A 71 -15.04 16.43 24.14
C ILE A 71 -15.49 14.98 24.20
N ASN A 72 -15.44 14.36 25.37
CA ASN A 72 -15.86 12.98 25.57
C ASN A 72 -17.34 12.79 25.19
N ASN A 73 -18.20 13.78 25.45
CA ASN A 73 -19.61 13.74 25.02
C ASN A 73 -19.77 13.80 23.51
N VAL A 74 -18.98 14.62 22.79
CA VAL A 74 -18.99 14.65 21.32
C VAL A 74 -18.55 13.29 20.76
N ILE A 75 -17.49 12.70 21.32
CA ILE A 75 -17.03 11.37 20.92
C ILE A 75 -18.06 10.29 21.24
N ALA A 76 -18.71 10.36 22.40
CA ALA A 76 -19.78 9.43 22.76
C ALA A 76 -20.96 9.51 21.78
N GLU A 77 -21.30 10.70 21.29
CA GLU A 77 -22.31 10.85 20.25
C GLU A 77 -21.90 10.19 18.93
N LEU A 78 -20.64 10.36 18.52
CA LEU A 78 -20.08 9.71 17.33
C LEU A 78 -20.06 8.18 17.46
N VAL A 79 -19.64 7.64 18.60
CA VAL A 79 -19.59 6.20 18.88
C VAL A 79 -21.00 5.59 18.88
N ARG A 80 -22.00 6.32 19.38
CA ARG A 80 -23.42 5.91 19.32
C ARG A 80 -23.96 5.81 17.89
N LYS A 81 -23.24 6.30 16.87
CA LYS A 81 -23.60 6.04 15.46
C LYS A 81 -23.22 4.63 15.02
N GLU A 82 -22.55 3.82 15.85
CA GLU A 82 -22.28 2.40 15.60
C GLU A 82 -21.64 2.14 14.22
N LEU A 83 -20.60 2.91 13.89
CA LEU A 83 -19.92 2.81 12.60
C LEU A 83 -18.97 1.62 12.60
N ALA A 84 -19.18 0.70 11.66
CA ALA A 84 -18.34 -0.48 11.50
C ALA A 84 -18.23 -0.88 10.03
N VAL A 85 -17.08 -1.43 9.65
CA VAL A 85 -16.90 -2.00 8.33
C VAL A 85 -17.64 -3.33 8.24
N VAL A 86 -18.44 -3.48 7.20
CA VAL A 86 -19.20 -4.70 6.87
C VAL A 86 -18.55 -5.38 5.67
N ASP A 87 -18.44 -6.71 5.75
CA ASP A 87 -17.82 -7.57 4.74
C ASP A 87 -16.40 -7.17 4.32
N GLY A 88 -15.70 -6.42 5.19
CA GLY A 88 -14.36 -5.92 4.95
C GLY A 88 -14.27 -4.89 3.83
N ARG A 89 -15.37 -4.22 3.47
CA ARG A 89 -15.43 -3.31 2.30
C ARG A 89 -15.94 -1.93 2.63
N GLU A 90 -17.09 -1.84 3.28
CA GLU A 90 -17.84 -0.58 3.41
C GLU A 90 -18.14 -0.27 4.86
N LEU A 91 -17.97 0.99 5.26
CA LEU A 91 -18.43 1.49 6.54
C LEU A 91 -19.95 1.66 6.50
N LYS A 92 -20.64 1.05 7.47
CA LYS A 92 -22.08 1.19 7.63
C LYS A 92 -22.42 1.60 9.05
N SER A 93 -23.61 2.16 9.22
CA SER A 93 -24.18 2.51 10.51
C SER A 93 -25.56 1.88 10.65
N SER A 94 -25.80 1.17 11.75
CA SER A 94 -27.13 0.70 12.14
C SER A 94 -28.09 1.84 12.48
N VAL A 95 -27.55 3.00 12.91
CA VAL A 95 -28.31 4.15 13.42
C VAL A 95 -28.59 5.19 12.33
N MET A 96 -27.60 5.46 11.47
CA MET A 96 -27.71 6.46 10.39
C MET A 96 -28.28 5.86 9.10
N GLY A 97 -28.32 4.53 8.98
CA GLY A 97 -28.74 3.84 7.75
C GLY A 97 -27.59 3.70 6.74
N GLU A 98 -27.95 3.36 5.50
CA GLU A 98 -26.98 3.14 4.41
C GLU A 98 -26.42 4.44 3.82
N VAL A 99 -27.19 5.52 3.88
CA VAL A 99 -26.82 6.85 3.42
C VAL A 99 -27.04 7.82 4.57
N GLY A 100 -26.04 8.60 4.93
CA GLY A 100 -26.08 9.42 6.14
C GLY A 100 -24.94 10.42 6.20
N TYR A 101 -25.26 11.64 6.60
CA TYR A 101 -24.29 12.72 6.73
C TYR A 101 -24.32 13.28 8.15
N TYR A 102 -23.15 13.45 8.74
CA TYR A 102 -22.99 14.07 10.05
C TYR A 102 -21.69 14.86 10.09
N ILE A 103 -21.73 16.05 10.68
CA ILE A 103 -20.54 16.88 10.90
C ILE A 103 -20.59 17.44 12.32
N ASN A 104 -19.45 17.39 12.99
CA ASN A 104 -19.24 18.04 14.28
C ASN A 104 -17.78 18.48 14.38
N GLN A 105 -17.45 19.27 15.38
CA GLN A 105 -16.09 19.74 15.59
C GLN A 105 -15.72 19.68 17.06
N ILE A 106 -14.44 19.41 17.29
CA ILE A 106 -13.83 19.46 18.61
C ILE A 106 -12.76 20.54 18.56
N GLU A 107 -12.79 21.41 19.56
CA GLU A 107 -11.84 22.49 19.69
C GLU A 107 -11.11 22.40 21.02
N PHE A 108 -9.80 22.56 21.00
CA PHE A 108 -8.97 22.52 22.19
C PHE A 108 -7.67 23.30 21.97
N GLU A 109 -6.98 23.62 23.05
CA GLU A 109 -5.67 24.27 23.01
C GLU A 109 -4.58 23.26 23.35
N ALA A 110 -3.54 23.20 22.52
CA ALA A 110 -2.35 22.38 22.77
C ALA A 110 -1.11 23.12 22.27
N ASP A 111 -0.06 23.15 23.09
CA ASP A 111 1.21 23.83 22.80
C ASP A 111 1.04 25.32 22.43
N GLY A 112 0.04 26.02 22.99
CA GLY A 112 -0.26 27.42 22.69
C GLY A 112 -0.89 27.66 21.31
N VAL A 113 -1.39 26.60 20.67
CA VAL A 113 -2.11 26.65 19.40
C VAL A 113 -3.53 26.10 19.61
N ARG A 114 -4.53 26.84 19.16
CA ARG A 114 -5.92 26.34 19.12
C ARG A 114 -6.06 25.38 17.96
N LYS A 115 -6.46 24.14 18.26
CA LYS A 115 -6.68 23.09 17.27
C LYS A 115 -8.17 22.87 17.10
N VAL A 116 -8.62 22.81 15.85
CA VAL A 116 -10.01 22.56 15.47
C VAL A 116 -10.02 21.28 14.64
N LEU A 117 -10.54 20.19 15.22
CA LEU A 117 -10.70 18.91 14.55
C LEU A 117 -12.14 18.74 14.09
N VAL A 118 -12.35 18.84 12.79
CA VAL A 118 -13.64 18.63 12.13
C VAL A 118 -13.84 17.14 11.91
N PHE A 119 -14.88 16.58 12.50
CA PHE A 119 -15.32 15.21 12.29
C PHE A 119 -16.44 15.18 11.25
N VAL A 120 -16.27 14.36 10.21
CA VAL A 120 -17.28 14.13 9.19
C VAL A 120 -17.59 12.65 9.10
N ILE A 121 -18.86 12.29 9.08
CA ILE A 121 -19.34 10.98 8.66
C ILE A 121 -20.09 11.20 7.35
N ASP A 122 -19.64 10.51 6.30
CA ASP A 122 -20.19 10.63 4.95
C ASP A 122 -20.50 9.23 4.40
N LEU A 123 -21.67 8.71 4.75
CA LEU A 123 -22.18 7.44 4.26
C LEU A 123 -22.97 7.67 2.97
N PHE A 124 -22.54 7.02 1.90
CA PHE A 124 -23.12 7.03 0.57
C PHE A 124 -23.11 5.63 -0.05
N ASP A 125 -23.89 5.45 -1.11
CA ASP A 125 -23.87 4.26 -1.95
C ASP A 125 -22.58 4.24 -2.78
N VAL A 126 -21.66 3.33 -2.41
CA VAL A 126 -20.34 3.23 -3.03
C VAL A 126 -20.45 2.91 -4.51
N GLU A 127 -21.38 2.03 -4.94
CA GLU A 127 -21.50 1.66 -6.34
C GLU A 127 -21.93 2.86 -7.19
N LYS A 128 -22.96 3.59 -6.74
CA LYS A 128 -23.46 4.75 -7.49
C LYS A 128 -22.48 5.90 -7.57
N VAL A 129 -21.76 6.19 -6.48
CA VAL A 129 -20.75 7.26 -6.46
C VAL A 129 -19.60 6.93 -7.41
N TYR A 130 -19.15 5.67 -7.45
CA TYR A 130 -18.07 5.26 -8.36
C TYR A 130 -18.52 5.15 -9.83
N LEU A 131 -19.82 5.12 -10.10
CA LEU A 131 -20.42 5.20 -11.43
C LEU A 131 -20.82 6.62 -11.84
N ASP A 132 -20.41 7.65 -11.07
CA ASP A 132 -20.75 9.06 -11.28
C ASP A 132 -22.29 9.33 -11.33
N GLN A 133 -23.08 8.49 -10.66
CA GLN A 133 -24.54 8.63 -10.59
C GLN A 133 -24.99 9.50 -9.41
N GLU A 134 -24.18 9.55 -8.34
CA GLU A 134 -24.41 10.35 -7.14
C GLU A 134 -23.11 11.04 -6.73
N GLU A 135 -23.19 12.23 -6.13
CA GLU A 135 -22.03 12.90 -5.53
C GLU A 135 -21.98 12.61 -4.02
N VAL A 136 -20.77 12.53 -3.47
CA VAL A 136 -20.56 12.50 -2.02
C VAL A 136 -21.05 13.79 -1.35
N PHE A 137 -21.57 13.71 -0.13
CA PHE A 137 -22.06 14.90 0.57
C PHE A 137 -20.91 15.85 0.94
N PHE A 138 -19.75 15.30 1.29
CA PHE A 138 -18.58 16.06 1.69
C PHE A 138 -17.36 15.72 0.83
N ASN A 139 -17.01 16.64 -0.08
CA ASN A 139 -15.76 16.56 -0.83
C ASN A 139 -14.69 17.45 -0.15
N PRO A 140 -13.64 16.89 0.48
CA PRO A 140 -12.61 17.66 1.17
C PRO A 140 -11.93 18.71 0.29
N LEU A 141 -11.77 18.45 -1.01
CA LEU A 141 -11.13 19.38 -1.96
C LEU A 141 -11.99 20.61 -2.26
N LYS A 142 -13.30 20.53 -2.01
CA LYS A 142 -14.25 21.63 -2.23
C LYS A 142 -14.66 22.31 -0.92
N ARG A 143 -14.78 21.53 0.17
CA ARG A 143 -15.34 21.95 1.46
C ARG A 143 -14.29 22.26 2.53
N PHE A 144 -13.20 21.50 2.57
CA PHE A 144 -12.16 21.71 3.58
C PHE A 144 -11.00 22.51 2.98
N THR A 145 -11.30 23.75 2.60
CA THR A 145 -10.41 24.67 1.87
C THR A 145 -10.09 25.90 2.69
N VAL A 146 -9.07 26.66 2.30
CA VAL A 146 -8.74 27.96 2.95
C VAL A 146 -9.83 29.03 2.79
N ASP A 147 -10.79 28.84 1.87
CA ASP A 147 -11.91 29.76 1.70
C ASP A 147 -12.99 29.53 2.78
N GLU A 148 -13.28 28.25 3.10
CA GLU A 148 -14.21 27.89 4.18
C GLU A 148 -13.55 27.93 5.57
N PHE A 149 -12.25 27.61 5.64
CA PHE A 149 -11.43 27.59 6.87
C PHE A 149 -10.21 28.50 6.70
N PRO A 150 -10.38 29.83 6.75
CA PRO A 150 -9.31 30.79 6.53
C PRO A 150 -8.23 30.71 7.60
N TYR A 151 -7.02 31.06 7.22
CA TYR A 151 -5.90 31.12 8.16
C TYR A 151 -6.15 32.14 9.27
N VAL A 152 -5.96 31.71 10.52
CA VAL A 152 -5.95 32.56 11.71
C VAL A 152 -4.67 32.22 12.48
N GLU A 153 -3.98 33.26 12.96
CA GLU A 153 -2.74 33.10 13.72
C GLU A 153 -2.98 32.22 14.96
N ASN A 154 -2.10 31.24 15.19
CA ASN A 154 -2.22 30.24 16.27
C ASN A 154 -3.51 29.40 16.24
N VAL A 155 -4.13 29.25 15.06
CA VAL A 155 -5.24 28.30 14.86
C VAL A 155 -4.90 27.30 13.77
N GLU A 156 -5.09 26.02 14.04
CA GLU A 156 -4.87 24.92 13.10
C GLU A 156 -6.15 24.11 12.92
N TYR A 157 -6.56 23.94 11.65
CA TYR A 157 -7.71 23.13 11.30
C TYR A 157 -7.28 21.76 10.80
N TYR A 158 -8.00 20.73 11.22
CA TYR A 158 -7.80 19.33 10.85
C TYR A 158 -9.14 18.72 10.47
N LEU A 159 -9.11 17.74 9.58
CA LEU A 159 -10.28 16.98 9.15
C LEU A 159 -10.04 15.51 9.41
N LEU A 160 -11.00 14.89 10.08
CA LEU A 160 -11.13 13.44 10.19
C LEU A 160 -12.49 13.04 9.60
N MET A 161 -12.45 12.31 8.50
CA MET A 161 -13.65 11.90 7.78
C MET A 161 -13.74 10.38 7.71
N LEU A 162 -14.91 9.86 8.11
CA LEU A 162 -15.32 8.47 8.02
C LEU A 162 -16.28 8.37 6.83
N SER A 163 -15.77 8.10 5.63
CA SER A 163 -16.61 7.91 4.44
C SER A 163 -17.06 6.46 4.30
N SER A 164 -18.03 6.14 3.46
CA SER A 164 -18.41 4.73 3.20
C SER A 164 -17.24 3.84 2.78
N ASP A 165 -16.27 4.38 2.03
CA ASP A 165 -15.18 3.59 1.43
C ASP A 165 -13.83 3.71 2.17
N ALA A 166 -13.65 4.72 3.02
CA ALA A 166 -12.34 5.04 3.57
C ALA A 166 -12.35 5.83 4.89
N LEU A 167 -11.26 5.66 5.63
CA LEU A 167 -10.82 6.57 6.67
C LEU A 167 -9.94 7.66 6.05
N TYR A 168 -10.33 8.92 6.19
CA TYR A 168 -9.62 10.07 5.63
C TYR A 168 -9.17 11.02 6.73
N PHE A 169 -7.90 11.40 6.69
CA PHE A 169 -7.33 12.41 7.56
C PHE A 169 -6.68 13.50 6.72
N GLN A 170 -6.89 14.76 7.09
CA GLN A 170 -6.18 15.89 6.49
C GLN A 170 -5.76 16.89 7.55
N ALA A 171 -4.47 17.20 7.56
CA ALA A 171 -3.91 18.32 8.28
C ALA A 171 -3.90 19.55 7.38
N HIS A 172 -4.49 20.61 7.91
CA HIS A 172 -4.65 21.93 7.29
C HIS A 172 -5.56 21.95 6.05
N PRO A 173 -6.37 23.00 5.87
CA PRO A 173 -7.29 23.11 4.73
C PRO A 173 -6.55 23.14 3.39
N TRP A 174 -7.21 22.71 2.33
CA TRP A 174 -6.67 22.73 0.98
C TRP A 174 -6.33 24.16 0.54
N GLY A 175 -5.12 24.36 0.03
CA GLY A 175 -4.59 25.67 -0.36
C GLY A 175 -3.67 26.33 0.68
N THR A 176 -3.52 25.74 1.88
CA THR A 176 -2.66 26.27 2.94
C THR A 176 -1.19 26.43 2.49
N ASP A 177 -0.71 25.54 1.64
CA ASP A 177 0.66 25.58 1.08
C ASP A 177 1.01 26.93 0.43
N ARG A 178 0.00 27.59 -0.18
CA ARG A 178 0.19 28.86 -0.90
C ARG A 178 0.36 30.05 0.04
N LEU A 179 0.00 29.90 1.31
CA LEU A 179 0.04 30.98 2.31
C LEU A 179 1.44 31.16 2.90
N ASN A 180 2.34 30.15 2.76
CA ASN A 180 3.69 30.16 3.31
C ASN A 180 3.76 30.55 4.80
N LYS A 181 2.79 30.09 5.59
CA LYS A 181 2.69 30.36 7.03
C LYS A 181 3.43 29.31 7.85
N THR A 182 3.83 29.69 9.06
CA THR A 182 4.56 28.81 9.97
C THR A 182 3.97 28.89 11.37
N HIS A 183 3.82 27.75 12.05
CA HIS A 183 3.61 27.70 13.50
C HIS A 183 4.78 26.96 14.15
N GLN A 184 5.32 27.52 15.24
CA GLN A 184 6.45 26.93 15.97
C GLN A 184 7.65 26.57 15.07
N GLY A 185 7.94 27.42 14.06
CA GLY A 185 9.02 27.21 13.10
C GLY A 185 8.76 26.12 12.04
N ARG A 186 7.55 25.53 11.99
CA ARG A 186 7.14 24.54 10.99
C ARG A 186 6.24 25.17 9.96
N VAL A 187 6.55 24.99 8.69
CA VAL A 187 5.70 25.45 7.58
C VAL A 187 4.40 24.64 7.59
N LEU A 188 3.27 25.33 7.67
CA LEU A 188 1.96 24.71 7.56
C LEU A 188 1.76 24.28 6.11
N LYS A 189 1.46 22.99 5.93
CA LYS A 189 1.24 22.40 4.63
C LYS A 189 0.03 21.48 4.64
N THR A 190 -0.75 21.50 3.57
CA THR A 190 -1.85 20.55 3.41
C THR A 190 -1.27 19.14 3.27
N VAL A 191 -1.58 18.27 4.23
CA VAL A 191 -1.18 16.86 4.19
C VAL A 191 -2.41 16.00 4.40
N SER A 192 -2.76 15.22 3.38
CA SER A 192 -3.91 14.31 3.43
C SER A 192 -3.47 12.85 3.33
N ASN A 193 -4.19 11.98 4.01
CA ASN A 193 -4.06 10.53 3.93
C ASN A 193 -5.45 9.90 3.81
N LYS A 194 -5.64 9.06 2.78
CA LYS A 194 -6.87 8.31 2.54
C LYS A 194 -6.56 6.82 2.62
N ILE A 195 -7.15 6.15 3.60
CA ILE A 195 -7.02 4.71 3.81
C ILE A 195 -8.34 4.04 3.48
N TYR A 196 -8.38 3.31 2.37
CA TYR A 196 -9.55 2.50 2.01
C TYR A 196 -9.74 1.36 3.00
N TYR A 197 -10.98 1.10 3.43
CA TYR A 197 -11.26 -0.01 4.35
C TYR A 197 -10.90 -1.34 3.72
N GLN A 198 -11.32 -1.53 2.47
CA GLN A 198 -11.03 -2.72 1.71
C GLN A 198 -9.52 -2.98 1.62
N ASN A 199 -9.12 -4.18 2.04
CA ASN A 199 -7.74 -4.68 2.07
C ASN A 199 -6.78 -4.00 3.05
N ASN A 200 -7.06 -2.81 3.59
CA ASN A 200 -6.12 -2.12 4.49
C ASN A 200 -6.54 -2.18 5.96
N ILE A 201 -7.83 -1.96 6.28
CA ILE A 201 -8.37 -2.02 7.65
C ILE A 201 -9.80 -2.62 7.62
N PRO A 202 -9.96 -3.89 7.19
CA PRO A 202 -11.27 -4.49 6.95
C PRO A 202 -12.10 -4.70 8.23
N ASP A 203 -11.46 -4.73 9.40
CA ASP A 203 -12.10 -4.93 10.70
C ASP A 203 -12.31 -3.61 11.46
N PHE A 204 -12.20 -2.47 10.78
CA PHE A 204 -12.35 -1.15 11.40
C PHE A 204 -13.72 -0.98 12.05
N ARG A 205 -13.72 -0.47 13.29
CA ARG A 205 -14.93 -0.16 14.07
C ARG A 205 -14.68 1.12 14.86
N PHE A 206 -15.55 2.10 14.70
CA PHE A 206 -15.44 3.34 15.46
C PHE A 206 -16.02 3.12 16.86
N THR A 207 -15.20 2.60 17.77
CA THR A 207 -15.62 2.23 19.12
C THR A 207 -14.52 2.50 20.15
N ILE A 208 -14.94 2.73 21.39
CA ILE A 208 -14.08 2.92 22.56
C ILE A 208 -14.85 2.52 23.82
N ASP A 209 -14.15 1.98 24.81
CA ASP A 209 -14.74 1.60 26.09
C ASP A 209 -15.09 2.85 26.92
N ASN A 210 -16.34 2.93 27.40
CA ASN A 210 -16.87 4.07 28.17
C ASN A 210 -16.61 5.43 27.51
N PRO A 211 -17.18 5.72 26.33
CA PRO A 211 -16.83 6.91 25.55
C PRO A 211 -17.11 8.24 26.26
N THR A 212 -18.02 8.27 27.23
CA THR A 212 -18.30 9.46 28.05
C THR A 212 -17.18 9.82 29.02
N GLU A 213 -16.35 8.84 29.39
CA GLU A 213 -15.21 9.02 30.31
C GLU A 213 -13.87 8.95 29.58
N ASN A 214 -13.77 8.16 28.50
CA ASN A 214 -12.51 7.91 27.79
C ASN A 214 -12.49 8.45 26.36
N GLY A 215 -13.47 9.27 25.95
CA GLY A 215 -13.63 9.69 24.56
C GLY A 215 -12.35 10.25 23.92
N TYR A 216 -11.51 10.96 24.69
CA TYR A 216 -10.20 11.46 24.24
C TYR A 216 -9.27 10.39 23.63
N GLN A 217 -9.35 9.12 24.05
CA GLN A 217 -8.46 8.06 23.51
C GLN A 217 -8.81 7.65 22.07
N ILE A 218 -9.96 8.11 21.53
CA ILE A 218 -10.34 7.83 20.15
C ILE A 218 -9.30 8.33 19.16
N GLY A 219 -8.62 9.43 19.45
CA GLY A 219 -7.58 9.96 18.57
C GLY A 219 -6.40 9.01 18.45
N GLY A 220 -5.96 8.42 19.57
CA GLY A 220 -4.93 7.37 19.57
C GLY A 220 -5.37 6.12 18.80
N TYR A 221 -6.64 5.71 18.94
CA TYR A 221 -7.21 4.60 18.15
C TYR A 221 -7.17 4.91 16.64
N ILE A 222 -7.65 6.08 16.22
CA ILE A 222 -7.66 6.49 14.81
C ILE A 222 -6.25 6.60 14.24
N LEU A 223 -5.31 7.14 15.00
CA LEU A 223 -3.90 7.21 14.60
C LEU A 223 -3.34 5.80 14.33
N GLU A 224 -3.64 4.83 15.20
CA GLU A 224 -3.22 3.44 15.01
C GLU A 224 -3.85 2.83 13.74
N GLN A 225 -5.13 3.10 13.48
CA GLN A 225 -5.79 2.65 12.24
C GLN A 225 -5.17 3.27 10.98
N LEU A 226 -4.78 4.55 11.03
CA LEU A 226 -4.05 5.20 9.95
C LEU A 226 -2.67 4.57 9.73
N ILE A 227 -1.94 4.23 10.80
CA ILE A 227 -0.63 3.56 10.73
C ILE A 227 -0.77 2.16 10.12
N ILE A 228 -1.67 1.33 10.65
CA ILE A 228 -1.93 -0.03 10.15
C ILE A 228 -2.38 0.03 8.68
N GLY A 229 -3.32 0.91 8.38
CA GLY A 229 -3.85 1.10 7.04
C GLY A 229 -2.77 1.51 6.04
N ASN A 230 -1.92 2.46 6.39
CA ASN A 230 -0.82 2.89 5.53
C ASN A 230 0.19 1.75 5.32
N ALA A 231 0.56 1.04 6.38
CA ALA A 231 1.47 -0.10 6.30
C ALA A 231 0.93 -1.20 5.37
N ASN A 232 -0.36 -1.50 5.44
CA ASN A 232 -1.00 -2.48 4.57
C ASN A 232 -1.08 -2.00 3.11
N ALA A 233 -1.35 -0.72 2.88
CA ALA A 233 -1.34 -0.13 1.53
C ALA A 233 0.06 -0.19 0.90
N ILE A 234 1.12 0.11 1.66
CA ILE A 234 2.51 0.01 1.20
C ILE A 234 2.87 -1.44 0.87
N LYS A 235 2.51 -2.39 1.73
CA LYS A 235 2.73 -3.82 1.50
C LYS A 235 2.06 -4.25 0.20
N LEU A 236 0.78 -3.94 0.03
CA LEU A 236 0.03 -4.30 -1.17
C LEU A 236 0.69 -3.73 -2.44
N LYS A 237 1.00 -2.42 -2.46
CA LYS A 237 1.71 -1.79 -3.59
C LYS A 237 3.05 -2.47 -3.89
N SER A 238 3.81 -2.84 -2.85
CA SER A 238 5.12 -3.48 -2.99
C SER A 238 5.00 -4.90 -3.56
N PHE A 239 4.04 -5.68 -3.08
CA PHE A 239 3.75 -7.01 -3.64
C PHE A 239 3.22 -6.94 -5.07
N SER A 240 2.33 -6.00 -5.38
CA SER A 240 1.84 -5.79 -6.75
C SER A 240 2.98 -5.42 -7.70
N LEU A 241 3.90 -4.53 -7.29
CA LEU A 241 5.07 -4.17 -8.08
C LEU A 241 6.01 -5.37 -8.29
N ALA A 242 6.32 -6.11 -7.22
CA ALA A 242 7.16 -7.31 -7.30
C ALA A 242 6.52 -8.40 -8.18
N PHE A 243 5.19 -8.55 -8.14
CA PHE A 243 4.44 -9.44 -9.01
C PHE A 243 4.49 -9.00 -10.47
N LEU A 244 4.31 -7.70 -10.73
CA LEU A 244 4.44 -7.14 -12.08
C LEU A 244 5.82 -7.43 -12.68
N ILE A 245 6.88 -7.14 -11.92
CA ILE A 245 8.27 -7.36 -12.33
C ILE A 245 8.60 -8.85 -12.45
N GLY A 246 8.19 -9.65 -11.46
CA GLY A 246 8.56 -11.07 -11.35
C GLY A 246 7.81 -11.98 -12.32
N LEU A 247 6.57 -11.64 -12.70
CA LEU A 247 5.72 -12.46 -13.57
C LEU A 247 5.55 -11.87 -14.97
N PHE A 248 5.09 -10.61 -15.09
CA PHE A 248 4.73 -10.05 -16.39
C PHE A 248 5.97 -9.64 -17.19
N PHE A 249 6.94 -8.97 -16.57
CA PHE A 249 8.17 -8.60 -17.27
C PHE A 249 9.03 -9.82 -17.62
N THR A 250 9.08 -10.84 -16.78
CA THR A 250 9.75 -12.10 -17.10
C THR A 250 9.06 -12.80 -18.28
N LEU A 251 7.73 -12.86 -18.30
CA LEU A 251 6.96 -13.39 -19.42
C LEU A 251 7.28 -12.66 -20.73
N ILE A 252 7.28 -11.32 -20.73
CA ILE A 252 7.63 -10.49 -21.89
C ILE A 252 9.05 -10.80 -22.36
N THR A 253 10.00 -10.87 -21.44
CA THR A 253 11.41 -11.19 -21.74
C THR A 253 11.55 -12.55 -22.41
N VAL A 254 10.85 -13.57 -21.90
CA VAL A 254 10.86 -14.92 -22.47
C VAL A 254 10.24 -14.93 -23.86
N ILE A 255 9.14 -14.21 -24.09
CA ILE A 255 8.52 -14.09 -25.41
C ILE A 255 9.50 -13.48 -26.42
N ILE A 256 10.16 -12.38 -26.06
CA ILE A 256 11.15 -11.70 -26.91
C ILE A 256 12.27 -12.68 -27.29
N LEU A 257 12.90 -13.30 -26.29
CA LEU A 257 14.01 -14.23 -26.52
C LEU A 257 13.58 -15.47 -27.31
N TRP A 258 12.39 -16.01 -27.05
CA TRP A 258 11.84 -17.10 -27.86
C TRP A 258 11.69 -16.71 -29.33
N VAL A 259 11.15 -15.52 -29.63
CA VAL A 259 10.98 -15.05 -31.02
C VAL A 259 12.33 -14.96 -31.75
N PHE A 260 13.38 -14.48 -31.08
CA PHE A 260 14.72 -14.37 -31.66
C PHE A 260 15.40 -15.74 -31.84
N PHE A 261 15.33 -16.63 -30.85
CA PHE A 261 16.08 -17.89 -30.85
C PHE A 261 15.33 -19.09 -31.44
N ARG A 262 14.00 -19.04 -31.62
CA ARG A 262 13.21 -20.20 -32.11
C ARG A 262 13.65 -20.74 -33.47
N LYS A 263 14.21 -19.91 -34.34
CA LYS A 263 14.65 -20.35 -35.67
C LYS A 263 15.94 -21.16 -35.60
N ASN A 264 16.93 -20.68 -34.84
CA ASN A 264 18.30 -21.21 -34.87
C ASN A 264 18.69 -22.06 -33.65
N GLY A 265 17.93 -22.00 -32.55
CA GLY A 265 18.24 -22.72 -31.32
C GLY A 265 17.73 -24.17 -31.28
N ILE A 266 18.23 -24.93 -30.30
CA ILE A 266 17.85 -26.33 -30.01
C ILE A 266 16.41 -26.40 -29.48
N MET A 267 16.00 -25.40 -28.70
CA MET A 267 14.63 -25.26 -28.20
C MET A 267 13.76 -24.55 -29.23
N LYS A 268 12.57 -25.10 -29.50
CA LYS A 268 11.64 -24.57 -30.53
C LYS A 268 10.33 -24.08 -29.93
N LYS A 269 9.86 -24.71 -28.85
CA LYS A 269 8.54 -24.41 -28.26
C LYS A 269 8.66 -23.35 -27.18
N PHE A 270 7.71 -22.42 -27.12
CA PHE A 270 7.67 -21.39 -26.08
C PHE A 270 7.76 -21.96 -24.66
N LYS A 271 7.04 -23.07 -24.41
CA LYS A 271 7.07 -23.80 -23.13
C LYS A 271 8.51 -24.15 -22.68
N GLU A 272 9.37 -24.55 -23.60
CA GLU A 272 10.76 -24.93 -23.29
C GLU A 272 11.54 -23.72 -22.77
N TYR A 273 11.43 -22.57 -23.45
CA TYR A 273 12.05 -21.32 -23.03
C TYR A 273 11.54 -20.87 -21.66
N TYR A 274 10.22 -20.89 -21.46
CA TYR A 274 9.61 -20.49 -20.19
C TYR A 274 10.03 -21.37 -19.01
N ASN A 275 10.16 -22.68 -19.24
CA ASN A 275 10.67 -23.60 -18.22
C ASN A 275 12.12 -23.32 -17.85
N ILE A 276 13.01 -23.09 -18.84
CA ILE A 276 14.40 -22.72 -18.56
C ILE A 276 14.48 -21.39 -17.84
N ALA A 277 13.67 -20.41 -18.23
CA ALA A 277 13.60 -19.10 -17.58
C ALA A 277 13.25 -19.21 -16.09
N ALA A 278 12.28 -20.07 -15.74
CA ALA A 278 11.91 -20.31 -14.35
C ALA A 278 13.06 -20.93 -13.53
N ILE A 279 13.82 -21.87 -14.10
CA ILE A 279 14.97 -22.44 -13.40
C ILE A 279 16.11 -21.42 -13.28
N ALA A 280 16.35 -20.63 -14.33
CA ALA A 280 17.36 -19.57 -14.34
C ALA A 280 17.01 -18.43 -13.38
N SER A 281 15.73 -18.17 -13.09
CA SER A 281 15.33 -17.12 -12.15
C SER A 281 15.67 -17.48 -10.70
N LEU A 282 15.61 -18.76 -10.31
CA LEU A 282 15.85 -19.18 -8.91
C LEU A 282 17.13 -18.62 -8.27
N PRO A 283 18.34 -18.75 -8.86
CA PRO A 283 19.55 -18.21 -8.25
C PRO A 283 19.54 -16.68 -8.20
N ILE A 284 18.99 -16.02 -9.22
CA ILE A 284 18.89 -14.56 -9.26
C ILE A 284 17.92 -14.05 -8.19
N THR A 285 16.74 -14.68 -8.08
CA THR A 285 15.75 -14.40 -7.03
C THR A 285 16.36 -14.54 -5.66
N LEU A 286 17.13 -15.62 -5.40
CA LEU A 286 17.74 -15.85 -4.09
C LEU A 286 18.77 -14.76 -3.73
N VAL A 287 19.62 -14.37 -4.69
CA VAL A 287 20.59 -13.29 -4.50
C VAL A 287 19.88 -11.97 -4.23
N PHE A 288 18.89 -11.62 -5.05
CA PHE A 288 18.13 -10.38 -4.88
C PHE A 288 17.29 -10.38 -3.60
N PHE A 289 16.72 -11.51 -3.20
CA PHE A 289 16.02 -11.63 -1.93
C PHE A 289 16.90 -11.17 -0.76
N ILE A 290 18.17 -11.61 -0.72
CA ILE A 290 19.13 -11.19 0.31
C ILE A 290 19.49 -9.70 0.15
N LEU A 291 19.81 -9.25 -1.07
CA LEU A 291 20.25 -7.87 -1.30
C LEU A 291 19.15 -6.83 -1.02
N LEU A 292 17.90 -7.16 -1.32
CA LEU A 292 16.76 -6.26 -1.15
C LEU A 292 16.45 -5.94 0.32
N TRP A 293 16.92 -6.76 1.27
CA TRP A 293 16.85 -6.42 2.69
C TRP A 293 17.65 -5.17 3.04
N PHE A 294 18.73 -4.91 2.31
CA PHE A 294 19.62 -3.77 2.56
C PHE A 294 19.39 -2.65 1.56
N PHE A 295 19.07 -2.98 0.31
CA PHE A 295 18.94 -2.02 -0.78
C PHE A 295 17.67 -2.28 -1.63
N PRO A 296 16.48 -1.86 -1.18
CA PRO A 296 15.22 -2.11 -1.89
C PRO A 296 15.17 -1.56 -3.32
N VAL A 297 15.92 -0.48 -3.59
CA VAL A 297 16.02 0.15 -4.92
C VAL A 297 16.58 -0.82 -5.97
N LEU A 298 17.32 -1.86 -5.56
CA LEU A 298 17.83 -2.87 -6.47
C LEU A 298 16.72 -3.65 -7.18
N LEU A 299 15.47 -3.65 -6.70
CA LEU A 299 14.36 -4.32 -7.39
C LEU A 299 14.23 -3.80 -8.83
N ASN A 300 14.51 -2.51 -9.06
CA ASN A 300 14.42 -1.89 -10.38
C ASN A 300 15.43 -2.47 -11.39
N ILE A 301 16.56 -3.02 -10.92
CA ILE A 301 17.58 -3.62 -11.80
C ILE A 301 17.48 -5.15 -11.90
N TYR A 302 16.62 -5.78 -11.10
CA TYR A 302 16.42 -7.23 -11.08
C TYR A 302 16.16 -7.79 -12.48
N ILE A 303 15.28 -7.14 -13.25
CA ILE A 303 14.89 -7.63 -14.59
C ILE A 303 16.06 -7.64 -15.57
N TYR A 304 16.97 -6.67 -15.49
CA TYR A 304 18.13 -6.61 -16.38
C TYR A 304 19.14 -7.70 -16.04
N VAL A 305 19.40 -7.92 -14.75
CA VAL A 305 20.30 -9.00 -14.28
C VAL A 305 19.73 -10.37 -14.64
N PHE A 306 18.43 -10.58 -14.41
CA PHE A 306 17.74 -11.79 -14.82
C PHE A 306 17.83 -12.00 -16.34
N SER A 307 17.54 -10.98 -17.14
CA SER A 307 17.57 -11.07 -18.60
C SER A 307 18.95 -11.41 -19.13
N LEU A 308 19.99 -10.78 -18.58
CA LEU A 308 21.39 -11.06 -18.95
C LEU A 308 21.78 -12.49 -18.59
N PHE A 309 21.47 -12.93 -17.36
CA PHE A 309 21.77 -14.29 -16.92
C PHE A 309 21.01 -15.33 -17.76
N TYR A 310 19.74 -15.09 -18.02
CA TYR A 310 18.93 -15.98 -18.84
C TYR A 310 19.44 -16.05 -20.29
N LEU A 311 19.89 -14.94 -20.86
CA LEU A 311 20.53 -14.92 -22.19
C LEU A 311 21.80 -15.79 -22.20
N VAL A 312 22.64 -15.68 -21.16
CA VAL A 312 23.83 -16.56 -21.00
C VAL A 312 23.42 -18.02 -20.93
N CYS A 313 22.36 -18.36 -20.18
CA CYS A 313 21.85 -19.72 -20.13
C CYS A 313 21.40 -20.23 -21.50
N LEU A 314 20.63 -19.42 -22.25
CA LEU A 314 20.17 -19.79 -23.59
C LEU A 314 21.34 -19.98 -24.57
N ALA A 315 22.33 -19.10 -24.54
CA ALA A 315 23.52 -19.20 -25.38
C ALA A 315 24.31 -20.48 -25.08
N ALA A 316 24.54 -20.78 -23.79
CA ALA A 316 25.23 -21.99 -23.38
C ALA A 316 24.48 -23.26 -23.82
N ILE A 317 23.16 -23.32 -23.65
CA ILE A 317 22.35 -24.47 -24.07
C ILE A 317 22.39 -24.64 -25.59
N ASN A 318 22.27 -23.56 -26.36
CA ASN A 318 22.24 -23.64 -27.83
C ASN A 318 23.60 -23.98 -28.46
N ASN A 319 24.72 -23.68 -27.79
CA ASN A 319 26.08 -23.94 -28.27
C ASN A 319 26.66 -25.27 -27.78
N THR A 320 25.87 -26.12 -27.09
CA THR A 320 26.36 -27.43 -26.66
C THR A 320 26.28 -28.40 -27.84
N GLU A 321 27.44 -28.82 -28.36
CA GLU A 321 27.58 -29.70 -29.55
C GLU A 321 27.10 -31.15 -29.33
N ASP A 322 26.78 -31.55 -28.08
CA ASP A 322 26.54 -32.96 -27.70
C ASP A 322 25.06 -33.42 -27.62
N LEU A 323 24.14 -32.82 -28.39
CA LEU A 323 22.73 -33.28 -28.46
C LEU A 323 22.18 -33.28 -29.90
N VAL A 324 22.98 -33.75 -30.86
CA VAL A 324 22.51 -34.20 -32.19
C VAL A 324 22.49 -35.72 -32.22
#